data_AF-A0AAE7DYA1-F1
#
_entry.id   AF-A0AAE7DYA1-F1
#
_cell.length_a   1.000
_cell.length_b   1.000
_cell.length_c   1.000
_cell.angle_alpha   90.00
_cell.angle_beta   90.00
_cell.angle_gamma   90.00
#
_symmetry.space_group_name_H-M   'P 1'
#
loop_
_entity.id
_entity.type
_entity.pdbx_description
1 polymer ?
#
loop_
_entity_poly.entity_id
_entity_poly.type
_entity_poly.pdbx_seq_one_letter_code
_entity_poly.pdbx_strand_id
1 'polypeptide(L)'
;MLRKLTLISLITIVSGCTAKVTLVDGAHSVRSMTARTEQLYACEFLGSGSVSDLHANNVTPTIRNQAYMKGATHYRVTEIISKDYRDRMSGANYDMYQCSSSYK
;
A
#
# COMPACT_ATOMS: atom_id res chain seq x y z
N MET A 1 32.25 50.89 -16.31
CA MET A 1 32.63 49.61 -15.65
C MET A 1 31.37 48.83 -15.33
N LEU A 2 30.95 47.96 -16.24
CA LEU A 2 29.86 46.98 -16.11
C LEU A 2 30.53 45.67 -15.60
N ARG A 3 29.96 44.78 -14.78
CA ARG A 3 28.57 44.41 -14.51
C ARG A 3 28.60 43.44 -13.32
N LYS A 4 27.76 43.62 -12.30
CA LYS A 4 27.57 42.61 -11.24
C LYS A 4 26.71 41.48 -11.83
N LEU A 5 27.29 40.30 -12.02
CA LEU A 5 26.56 39.10 -12.43
C LEU A 5 26.19 38.30 -11.17
N THR A 6 25.00 38.54 -10.63
CA THR A 6 24.41 37.69 -9.59
C THR A 6 23.76 36.48 -10.24
N LEU A 7 24.36 35.32 -10.02
CA LEU A 7 23.89 34.01 -10.48
C LEU A 7 22.68 33.60 -9.63
N ILE A 8 21.46 33.67 -10.19
CA ILE A 8 20.24 33.17 -9.52
C ILE A 8 20.09 31.70 -9.91
N SER A 9 20.40 30.79 -8.98
CA SER A 9 20.17 29.35 -9.16
C SER A 9 18.68 29.06 -8.99
N LEU A 10 18.02 28.67 -10.09
CA LEU A 10 16.62 28.29 -10.12
C LEU A 10 16.48 26.83 -9.62
N ILE A 11 16.15 26.65 -8.34
CA ILE A 11 15.90 25.33 -7.75
C ILE A 11 14.50 24.88 -8.21
N THR A 12 14.43 24.08 -9.28
CA THR A 12 13.20 23.39 -9.67
C THR A 12 12.98 22.19 -8.76
N ILE A 13 12.04 22.32 -7.81
CA ILE A 13 11.61 21.21 -6.96
C ILE A 13 10.76 20.28 -7.85
N VAL A 14 11.36 19.22 -8.38
CA VAL A 14 10.64 18.17 -9.10
C VAL A 14 9.94 17.31 -8.04
N SER A 15 8.76 17.72 -7.60
CA SER A 15 7.87 16.84 -6.86
C SER A 15 7.33 15.79 -7.83
N GLY A 16 7.84 14.56 -7.76
CA GLY A 16 7.43 13.46 -8.63
C GLY A 16 5.92 13.18 -8.51
N CYS A 17 5.18 13.46 -9.57
CA CYS A 17 3.77 13.09 -9.68
C CYS A 17 3.67 11.60 -9.99
N THR A 18 3.10 10.80 -9.08
CA THR A 18 2.73 9.41 -9.34
C THR A 18 1.23 9.35 -9.64
N ALA A 19 0.81 8.49 -10.57
CA ALA A 19 -0.60 8.22 -10.79
C ALA A 19 -1.18 7.46 -9.59
N LYS A 20 -2.34 7.88 -9.10
CA LYS A 20 -3.03 7.20 -7.99
C LYS A 20 -3.62 5.88 -8.49
N VAL A 21 -3.34 4.78 -7.78
CA VAL A 21 -3.96 3.48 -8.06
C VAL A 21 -5.43 3.53 -7.66
N THR A 22 -6.31 3.20 -8.61
CA THR A 22 -7.76 3.09 -8.38
C THR A 22 -8.09 1.68 -7.90
N LEU A 23 -9.03 1.58 -6.95
CA LEU A 23 -9.54 0.28 -6.50
C LEU A 23 -10.45 -0.32 -7.58
N VAL A 24 -10.29 -1.61 -7.86
CA VAL A 24 -11.27 -2.33 -8.69
C VAL A 24 -12.59 -2.47 -7.93
N ASP A 25 -13.69 -2.62 -8.67
CA ASP A 25 -15.00 -2.82 -8.06
C ASP A 25 -14.96 -4.02 -7.10
N GLY A 26 -15.44 -3.81 -5.88
CA GLY A 26 -15.40 -4.81 -4.81
C GLY A 26 -14.14 -4.78 -3.92
N ALA A 27 -12.99 -4.28 -4.39
CA ALA A 27 -11.77 -4.22 -3.58
C ALA A 27 -11.86 -3.28 -2.37
N HIS A 28 -12.86 -2.38 -2.36
CA HIS A 28 -13.21 -1.57 -1.19
C HIS A 28 -13.63 -2.40 0.04
N SER A 29 -14.12 -3.62 -0.19
CA SER A 29 -14.55 -4.54 0.89
C SER A 29 -13.40 -5.24 1.58
N VAL A 30 -12.20 -5.25 0.97
CA VAL A 30 -11.01 -5.90 1.53
C VAL A 30 -10.42 -5.05 2.66
N ARG A 31 -10.25 -5.68 3.83
CA ARG A 31 -9.84 -4.99 5.06
C ARG A 31 -8.45 -5.44 5.54
N SER A 32 -7.73 -4.55 6.20
CA SER A 32 -6.54 -4.97 6.95
C SER A 32 -6.98 -5.82 8.13
N MET A 33 -6.30 -6.93 8.36
CA MET A 33 -6.51 -7.77 9.53
C MET A 33 -6.03 -7.03 10.78
N THR A 34 -6.86 -7.04 11.81
CA THR A 34 -6.53 -6.51 13.13
C THR A 34 -6.48 -7.68 14.12
N ALA A 35 -5.83 -7.48 15.28
CA ALA A 35 -5.81 -8.51 16.34
C ALA A 35 -7.22 -8.98 16.74
N ARG A 36 -8.19 -8.06 16.75
CA ARG A 36 -9.61 -8.39 17.00
C ARG A 36 -10.20 -9.27 15.88
N THR A 37 -9.84 -9.06 14.63
CA THR A 37 -10.38 -9.83 13.50
C THR A 37 -9.93 -11.29 13.57
N GLU A 38 -8.66 -11.51 13.91
CA GLU A 38 -8.07 -12.85 14.06
C GLU A 38 -8.73 -13.65 15.20
N GLN A 39 -9.10 -12.96 16.28
CA GLN A 39 -9.81 -13.53 17.43
C GLN A 39 -11.28 -13.84 17.14
N LEU A 40 -11.97 -12.97 16.39
CA LEU A 40 -13.43 -13.05 16.21
C LEU A 40 -13.86 -13.94 15.03
N TYR A 41 -13.06 -14.03 13.96
CA TYR A 41 -13.48 -14.66 12.71
C TYR A 41 -12.64 -15.87 12.33
N ALA A 42 -13.31 -16.88 11.76
CA ALA A 42 -12.68 -18.02 11.08
C ALA A 42 -12.09 -17.56 9.75
N CYS A 43 -10.77 -17.37 9.75
CA CYS A 43 -10.02 -16.92 8.58
C CYS A 43 -9.17 -18.06 8.05
N GLU A 44 -9.38 -18.39 6.78
CA GLU A 44 -8.55 -19.29 6.00
C GLU A 44 -7.43 -18.50 5.33
N PHE A 45 -6.20 -19.02 5.37
CA PHE A 45 -5.08 -18.44 4.65
C PHE A 45 -5.17 -18.80 3.17
N LEU A 46 -5.14 -17.80 2.29
CA LEU A 46 -5.23 -17.99 0.84
C LEU A 46 -3.88 -17.89 0.13
N GLY A 47 -2.89 -17.27 0.75
CA GLY A 47 -1.57 -17.08 0.16
C GLY A 47 -0.90 -15.78 0.59
N SER A 48 0.32 -15.58 0.13
CA SER A 48 1.09 -14.36 0.36
C SER A 48 1.36 -13.63 -0.95
N GLY A 49 1.65 -12.33 -0.85
CA GLY A 49 2.03 -11.47 -1.95
C GLY A 49 3.08 -10.45 -1.51
N SER A 50 3.59 -9.72 -2.49
CA SER A 50 4.55 -8.64 -2.27
C SER A 50 4.28 -7.47 -3.21
N VAL A 51 4.53 -6.27 -2.73
CA VAL A 51 4.55 -5.04 -3.52
C VAL A 51 5.81 -4.26 -3.19
N SER A 52 6.49 -3.72 -4.21
CA SER A 52 7.68 -2.89 -4.03
C SER A 52 7.59 -1.64 -4.92
N ASP A 53 8.43 -0.65 -4.62
CA ASP A 53 8.66 0.50 -5.48
C ASP A 53 7.41 1.33 -5.81
N LEU A 54 6.43 1.32 -4.90
CA LEU A 54 5.22 2.11 -5.02
C LEU A 54 5.36 3.41 -4.23
N HIS A 55 4.76 4.48 -4.74
CA HIS A 55 4.49 5.62 -3.89
C HIS A 55 3.59 5.20 -2.71
N ALA A 56 3.85 5.73 -1.52
CA ALA A 56 3.20 5.27 -0.29
C ALA A 56 1.66 5.26 -0.35
N ASN A 57 1.06 6.25 -1.03
CA ASN A 57 -0.40 6.33 -1.21
C ASN A 57 -0.99 5.18 -2.07
N ASN A 58 -0.16 4.46 -2.82
CA ASN A 58 -0.57 3.39 -3.73
C ASN A 58 -0.37 1.98 -3.14
N VAL A 59 0.44 1.82 -2.09
CA VAL A 59 0.72 0.49 -1.50
C VAL A 59 -0.57 -0.20 -1.06
N THR A 60 -1.40 0.47 -0.26
CA THR A 60 -2.65 -0.12 0.25
C THR A 60 -3.67 -0.41 -0.86
N PRO A 61 -3.96 0.51 -1.80
CA PRO A 61 -4.83 0.21 -2.94
C PRO A 61 -4.37 -0.98 -3.77
N THR A 62 -3.06 -1.10 -4.05
CA THR A 62 -2.51 -2.23 -4.80
C THR A 62 -2.71 -3.55 -4.06
N ILE A 63 -2.39 -3.60 -2.76
CA ILE A 63 -2.60 -4.80 -1.94
C ILE A 63 -4.08 -5.21 -1.94
N ARG A 64 -5.00 -4.26 -1.77
CA ARG A 64 -6.44 -4.56 -1.76
C ARG A 64 -6.94 -5.09 -3.10
N ASN A 65 -6.48 -4.52 -4.22
CA ASN A 65 -6.82 -5.04 -5.53
C ASN A 65 -6.30 -6.47 -5.71
N GLN A 66 -5.04 -6.73 -5.36
CA GLN A 66 -4.44 -8.06 -5.47
C GLN A 66 -5.14 -9.09 -4.58
N ALA A 67 -5.41 -8.74 -3.32
CA ALA A 67 -6.15 -9.56 -2.38
C ALA A 67 -7.58 -9.85 -2.87
N TYR A 68 -8.30 -8.84 -3.36
CA TYR A 68 -9.63 -9.01 -3.92
C TYR A 68 -9.63 -9.96 -5.12
N MET A 69 -8.69 -9.79 -6.06
CA MET A 69 -8.56 -10.68 -7.22
C MET A 69 -8.22 -12.12 -6.84
N LYS A 70 -7.68 -12.36 -5.63
CA LYS A 70 -7.45 -13.68 -5.06
C LYS A 70 -8.63 -14.21 -4.24
N GLY A 71 -9.74 -13.48 -4.19
CA GLY A 71 -10.93 -13.85 -3.43
C GLY A 71 -10.79 -13.61 -1.93
N ALA A 72 -9.81 -12.84 -1.48
CA ALA A 72 -9.59 -12.55 -0.06
C ALA A 72 -10.49 -11.43 0.43
N THR A 73 -10.97 -11.54 1.67
CA THR A 73 -11.69 -10.47 2.39
C THR A 73 -10.75 -9.66 3.27
N HIS A 74 -9.61 -10.23 3.66
CA HIS A 74 -8.64 -9.59 4.54
C HIS A 74 -7.21 -9.76 4.05
N TYR A 75 -6.34 -8.83 4.42
CA TYR A 75 -4.89 -8.95 4.26
C TYR A 75 -4.17 -8.54 5.53
N ARG A 76 -2.95 -9.05 5.73
CA ARG A 76 -2.05 -8.65 6.83
C ARG A 76 -0.69 -8.34 6.26
N VAL A 77 -0.21 -7.10 6.43
CA VAL A 77 1.19 -6.79 6.14
C VAL A 77 2.05 -7.56 7.15
N THR A 78 2.92 -8.42 6.64
CA THR A 78 3.83 -9.23 7.45
C THR A 78 5.18 -8.55 7.62
N GLU A 79 5.62 -7.82 6.59
CA GLU A 79 6.90 -7.12 6.60
C GLU A 79 6.84 -5.87 5.71
N ILE A 80 7.41 -4.76 6.18
CA ILE A 80 7.66 -3.58 5.35
C ILE A 80 9.05 -3.74 4.74
N ILE A 81 9.10 -3.94 3.41
CA ILE A 81 10.36 -4.21 2.69
C ILE A 81 10.99 -2.94 2.10
N SER A 82 10.23 -1.86 1.96
CA SER A 82 10.79 -0.56 1.59
C SER A 82 9.97 0.60 2.14
N LYS A 83 10.64 1.73 2.31
CA LYS A 83 10.04 3.00 2.71
C LYS A 83 10.51 4.12 1.78
N ASP A 84 9.66 5.13 1.61
CA ASP A 84 10.01 6.34 0.89
C ASP A 84 10.86 7.30 1.74
N TYR A 85 11.27 8.42 1.14
CA TYR A 85 12.09 9.45 1.80
C TYR A 85 11.45 10.11 3.04
N ARG A 86 10.17 9.85 3.32
CA ARG A 86 9.44 10.32 4.50
C ARG A 86 9.12 9.19 5.49
N ASP A 87 9.83 8.07 5.40
CA ASP A 87 9.62 6.86 6.22
C ASP A 87 8.23 6.23 6.05
N ARG A 88 7.54 6.50 4.93
CA ARG A 88 6.23 5.89 4.64
C ARG A 88 6.43 4.60 3.87
N MET A 89 5.65 3.56 4.19
CA MET A 89 5.69 2.27 3.49
C MET A 89 5.55 2.47 1.98
N SER A 90 6.57 2.08 1.21
CA SER A 90 6.59 2.06 -0.26
C SER A 90 6.58 0.64 -0.84
N GLY A 91 6.74 -0.36 0.03
CA GLY A 91 6.64 -1.77 -0.33
C GLY A 91 6.45 -2.64 0.91
N ALA A 92 5.78 -3.78 0.74
CA ALA A 92 5.47 -4.72 1.80
C ALA A 92 5.27 -6.14 1.27
N ASN A 93 5.66 -7.12 2.10
CA ASN A 93 5.13 -8.47 2.04
C ASN A 93 3.83 -8.53 2.83
N TYR A 94 2.86 -9.31 2.35
CA TYR A 94 1.56 -9.42 2.99
C TYR A 94 0.94 -10.80 2.77
N ASP A 95 0.15 -11.23 3.74
CA ASP A 95 -0.67 -12.43 3.70
C ASP A 95 -2.12 -12.06 3.38
N MET A 96 -2.83 -12.98 2.74
CA MET A 96 -4.23 -12.84 2.32
C MET A 96 -5.09 -13.90 2.99
N TYR A 97 -6.27 -13.51 3.43
CA TYR A 97 -7.18 -14.37 4.17
C TYR A 97 -8.62 -14.25 3.67
N GLN A 98 -9.31 -15.39 3.67
CA GLN A 98 -10.75 -15.43 3.57
C GLN A 98 -11.35 -15.65 4.95
N CYS A 99 -11.88 -14.59 5.54
CA CYS A 99 -12.62 -14.66 6.79
C CYS A 99 -14.11 -14.90 6.51
N SER A 100 -14.71 -15.85 7.23
CA SER A 100 -16.15 -16.04 7.23
C SER A 100 -16.85 -14.86 7.90
N SER A 101 -18.12 -14.63 7.56
CA SER A 101 -18.97 -13.66 8.26
C SER A 101 -19.48 -14.17 9.61
N SER A 102 -19.22 -15.44 9.94
CA SER A 102 -19.66 -16.08 11.18
C SER A 102 -18.56 -15.99 12.23
N TYR A 103 -18.93 -15.58 13.43
CA TYR A 103 -18.02 -15.56 14.56
C TYR A 103 -17.56 -16.99 14.90
N LYS A 104 -16.30 -17.12 15.34
CA LYS A 104 -15.76 -18.36 15.91
C LYS A 104 -16.44 -18.72 17.22
#